data_AF-W1YHU1-F1
#
_entry.id   AF-W1YHU1-F1
#
_cell.length_a   1.000
_cell.length_b   1.000
_cell.length_c   1.000
_cell.angle_alpha   90.00
_cell.angle_beta   90.00
_cell.angle_gamma   90.00
#
_symmetry.space_group_name_H-M   'P 1'
#
loop_
_entity.id
_entity.type
_entity.pdbx_description
1 polymer ?
#
loop_
_entity_poly.entity_id
_entity_poly.type
_entity_poly.pdbx_seq_one_letter_code
_entity_poly.pdbx_strand_id
1 'polypeptide(L)' 'GLIFGAMMSVDMGGPVNKAAYVIGTGALATGEYGIMAAVMAGGMVPPLAIALCTTFFPSRFTEAERKSGITNYIMGLSFI' A
#
# COMPACT_ATOMS: atom_id res chain seq x y z
N GLY A 1 -11.77 -8.35 -1.87
CA GLY A 1 -11.81 -6.97 -1.34
C GLY A 1 -11.06 -6.83 -0.04
N LEU A 2 -11.78 -6.81 1.08
CA LEU A 2 -11.28 -6.42 2.40
C LEU A 2 -10.12 -7.28 2.94
N ILE A 3 -10.17 -8.61 2.73
CA ILE A 3 -9.09 -9.53 3.16
C ILE A 3 -7.78 -9.25 2.41
N PHE A 4 -7.84 -9.08 1.08
CA PHE A 4 -6.67 -8.78 0.27
C PHE A 4 -6.10 -7.39 0.56
N GLY A 5 -6.97 -6.40 0.81
CA GLY A 5 -6.54 -5.08 1.27
C GLY A 5 -5.82 -5.13 2.62
N ALA A 6 -6.35 -5.92 3.57
CA ALA A 6 -5.69 -6.17 4.84
C ALA A 6 -4.32 -6.84 4.65
N MET A 7 -4.23 -7.90 3.83
CA MET A 7 -2.98 -8.59 3.52
C MET A 7 -1.91 -7.66 2.92
N MET A 8 -2.30 -6.72 2.06
CA MET A 8 -1.38 -5.73 1.48
C MET A 8 -0.82 -4.77 2.54
N SER A 9 -1.60 -4.47 3.58
CA SER A 9 -1.24 -3.55 4.65
C SER A 9 -0.50 -4.18 5.84
N VAL A 10 -0.52 -5.50 5.98
CA VAL A 10 0.04 -6.22 7.15
C VAL A 10 1.55 -6.08 7.25
N ASP A 11 2.27 -6.15 6.12
CA ASP A 11 3.74 -6.21 6.16
C ASP A 11 4.43 -5.19 5.23
N MET A 12 3.67 -4.24 4.64
CA MET A 12 4.25 -3.13 3.86
C MET A 12 5.22 -3.58 2.74
N GLY A 13 4.98 -4.75 2.12
CA GLY A 13 5.70 -5.19 0.92
C GLY A 13 6.50 -6.50 1.02
N GLY A 14 6.50 -7.18 2.16
CA GLY A 14 7.12 -8.50 2.29
C GLY A 14 6.20 -9.68 1.92
N PRO A 15 6.33 -10.85 2.57
CA PRO A 15 5.77 -12.11 2.07
C PRO A 15 4.26 -12.13 1.91
N VAL A 16 3.52 -11.47 2.81
CA VAL A 16 2.04 -11.50 2.81
C VAL A 16 1.49 -10.60 1.70
N ASN A 17 2.12 -9.45 1.50
CA ASN A 17 1.80 -8.53 0.41
C ASN A 17 2.08 -9.19 -0.96
N LYS A 18 3.23 -9.85 -1.13
CA LYS A 18 3.56 -10.57 -2.36
C LYS A 18 2.62 -11.73 -2.66
N ALA A 19 2.21 -12.49 -1.64
CA ALA A 19 1.23 -13.55 -1.80
C ALA A 19 -0.13 -13.00 -2.29
N ALA A 20 -0.58 -11.89 -1.71
CA ALA A 20 -1.80 -11.20 -2.17
C ALA A 20 -1.68 -10.72 -3.62
N TYR A 21 -0.51 -10.20 -4.01
CA TYR A 21 -0.23 -9.75 -5.38
C TYR A 21 -0.21 -10.90 -6.39
N VAL A 22 0.39 -12.05 -6.05
CA VAL A 22 0.38 -13.25 -6.90
C VAL A 22 -1.05 -13.79 -7.07
N ILE A 23 -1.86 -13.77 -6.02
CA ILE A 23 -3.27 -14.17 -6.12
C ILE A 23 -4.07 -13.17 -6.97
N GLY A 24 -3.84 -11.86 -6.80
CA GLY A 24 -4.48 -10.82 -7.61
C GLY A 24 -4.14 -10.93 -9.09
N THR A 25 -2.86 -11.15 -9.41
CA THR A 25 -2.40 -11.35 -10.80
C THR A 25 -2.89 -12.68 -11.38
N GLY A 26 -2.98 -13.75 -10.58
CA GLY A 26 -3.62 -15.00 -11.00
C GLY A 26 -5.12 -14.86 -11.27
N ALA A 27 -5.82 -14.05 -10.47
CA ALA A 27 -7.24 -13.77 -10.66
C ALA A 27 -7.52 -12.98 -11.97
N LEU A 28 -6.57 -12.16 -12.42
CA LEU A 28 -6.66 -11.50 -13.74
C LEU A 28 -6.73 -12.51 -14.90
N ALA A 29 -5.99 -13.62 -14.80
CA ALA A 29 -6.02 -14.68 -15.81
C ALA A 29 -7.39 -15.38 -15.90
N THR A 30 -8.18 -15.31 -14.81
CA THR A 30 -9.54 -15.83 -14.73
C THR A 30 -10.63 -14.79 -15.06
N GLY A 31 -10.25 -13.55 -15.40
CA GLY A 31 -11.18 -12.45 -15.68
C GLY A 31 -11.77 -11.79 -14.44
N GLU A 32 -11.22 -12.06 -13.24
CA GLU A 32 -11.67 -11.48 -11.97
C GLU A 32 -10.81 -10.25 -11.63
N TYR A 33 -11.27 -9.09 -12.05
CA TYR A 33 -10.59 -7.81 -11.84
C TYR A 33 -10.81 -7.21 -10.45
N GLY A 34 -11.84 -7.65 -9.73
CA GLY A 34 -12.21 -7.11 -8.42
C GLY A 34 -11.18 -7.44 -7.34
N ILE A 35 -10.53 -8.60 -7.44
CA ILE A 35 -9.45 -8.99 -6.53
C ILE A 35 -8.22 -8.11 -6.77
N MET A 36 -7.79 -7.92 -8.02
CA MET A 36 -6.63 -7.07 -8.34
C MET A 36 -6.87 -5.60 -7.95
N ALA A 37 -8.07 -5.08 -8.19
CA ALA A 37 -8.43 -3.72 -7.76
C ALA A 37 -8.33 -3.55 -6.23
N ALA A 38 -8.72 -4.56 -5.46
CA ALA A 38 -8.62 -4.53 -4.01
C ALA A 38 -7.17 -4.63 -3.50
N VAL A 39 -6.32 -5.41 -4.17
CA VAL A 39 -4.88 -5.50 -3.89
C VAL A 39 -4.20 -4.16 -4.15
N MET A 40 -4.47 -3.54 -5.30
CA MET A 40 -3.98 -2.21 -5.67
C MET A 40 -4.41 -1.15 -4.65
N ALA A 41 -5.72 -1.05 -4.38
CA ALA A 41 -6.25 -0.09 -3.41
C ALA A 41 -5.67 -0.31 -2.00
N GLY A 42 -5.51 -1.57 -1.58
CA GLY A 42 -4.90 -1.91 -0.29
C GLY A 42 -3.41 -1.56 -0.21
N GLY A 43 -2.67 -1.65 -1.31
CA GLY A 43 -1.24 -1.29 -1.38
C GLY A 43 -0.98 0.22 -1.29
N MET A 44 -1.93 1.05 -1.73
CA MET A 44 -1.84 2.51 -1.64
C MET A 44 -2.06 3.05 -0.22
N VAL A 45 -2.79 2.32 0.64
CA VAL A 45 -3.17 2.78 1.98
C VAL A 45 -1.96 2.97 2.92
N PRO A 46 -1.01 2.02 3.05
CA PRO A 46 0.15 2.18 3.93
C PRO A 46 1.05 3.40 3.63
N PRO A 47 1.50 3.65 2.39
CA PRO A 47 2.33 4.82 2.08
C PRO A 47 1.57 6.13 2.26
N LEU A 48 0.28 6.20 1.87
CA LEU A 48 -0.55 7.39 2.11
C LEU A 48 -0.77 7.64 3.60
N ALA A 49 -0.98 6.59 4.40
CA ALA A 49 -1.10 6.71 5.85
C ALA A 49 0.18 7.26 6.49
N ILE A 50 1.36 6.78 6.07
CA ILE A 50 2.64 7.32 6.56
C ILE A 50 2.81 8.78 6.12
N ALA A 51 2.47 9.10 4.87
CA ALA A 51 2.59 10.45 4.33
C ALA A 51 1.67 11.46 5.06
N LEU A 52 0.44 11.05 5.39
CA LEU A 52 -0.48 11.83 6.21
C LEU A 52 0.01 11.98 7.65
N CYS A 53 0.45 10.88 8.28
CA CYS A 53 0.97 10.91 9.65
C CYS A 53 2.21 11.81 9.80
N THR A 54 3.14 11.78 8.85
CA THR A 54 4.33 12.64 8.84
C THR A 54 4.00 14.12 8.62
N THR A 55 2.87 14.41 7.96
CA THR A 55 2.37 15.79 7.73
C THR A 55 1.62 16.35 8.95
N PHE A 56 0.72 15.56 9.55
CA PHE A 56 -0.13 16.00 10.67
C PHE A 56 0.53 15.84 12.05
N PHE A 57 1.44 14.87 12.22
CA PHE A 57 2.17 14.64 13.48
C PHE A 57 3.69 14.79 13.32
N PRO A 58 4.18 15.92 12.76
CA PRO A 58 5.58 16.11 12.45
C PRO A 58 6.52 16.04 13.67
N SER A 59 6.00 16.26 14.88
CA SER A 59 6.77 16.20 16.12
C SER A 59 7.10 14.78 16.59
N ARG A 60 6.47 13.77 15.99
CA ARG A 60 6.69 12.35 16.31
C ARG A 60 7.71 11.67 15.38
N PHE A 61 8.12 12.36 14.31
CA PHE A 61 8.98 11.82 13.26
C PHE A 61 10.27 12.63 13.14
N THR A 62 11.36 11.95 12.82
CA THR A 62 12.67 12.53 12.54
C THR A 62 12.68 13.30 11.20
N GLU A 63 13.66 14.19 10.98
CA GLU A 63 13.78 14.90 9.70
C GLU A 63 13.93 13.95 8.50
N ALA A 64 14.59 12.81 8.68
CA ALA A 64 14.74 11.80 7.65
C ALA A 64 13.39 11.16 7.28
N GLU A 65 12.58 10.81 8.28
CA GLU A 65 11.24 10.23 8.08
C GLU A 65 10.27 11.23 7.44
N ARG A 66 10.38 12.52 7.78
CA ARG A 66 9.56 13.59 7.16
C ARG A 66 9.93 13.82 5.70
N LYS A 67 11.21 13.73 5.32
CA LYS A 67 11.63 13.74 3.91
C LYS A 67 11.08 12.54 3.16
N SER A 68 11.11 11.35 3.76
CA SER A 68 10.50 10.15 3.16
C SER A 68 8.98 10.24 3.04
N GLY A 69 8.31 11.03 3.89
CA GLY A 69 6.86 11.28 3.79
C GLY A 69 6.43 11.87 2.44
N ILE A 70 7.23 12.77 1.85
CA ILE A 70 6.95 13.35 0.53
C ILE A 70 7.10 12.29 -0.57
N THR A 71 8.15 11.45 -0.48
CA THR A 71 8.33 10.32 -1.39
C THR A 71 7.19 9.32 -1.27
N ASN A 72 6.69 9.08 -0.04
CA ASN A 72 5.57 8.20 0.22
C ASN A 72 4.24 8.72 -0.34
N TYR A 73 4.04 10.04 -0.46
CA TYR A 73 2.90 10.60 -1.20
C TYR A 73 2.94 10.17 -2.67
N ILE A 74 4.11 10.28 -3.30
CA ILE A 74 4.28 9.93 -4.72
C ILE A 74 4.12 8.42 -4.90
N MET A 75 4.72 7.61 -4.03
CA MET A 75 4.59 6.14 -4.06
C MET A 75 3.16 5.67 -3.80
N GLY A 76 2.44 6.31 -2.87
CA GLY A 76 1.06 5.97 -2.56
C GLY A 76 0.08 6.37 -3.65
N LEU A 77 0.33 7.48 -4.37
CA LEU A 77 -0.47 7.91 -5.51
C LEU A 77 -0.12 7.19 -6.82
N SER A 78 1.11 6.68 -6.94
CA SER A 78 1.63 6.02 -8.15
C SER A 78 1.79 4.51 -7.98
N PHE A 79 1.09 3.91 -7.01
CA PHE A 79 1.14 2.47 -6.79
C PHE A 79 0.53 1.76 -8.01
N ILE A 80 1.38 1.02 -8.74
CA ILE A 80 1.08 0.21 -9.93
C ILE A 80 1.39 -1.24 -9.61
#